data_AF-A0A2T2VMS1-F1
#
_entry.id   AF-A0A2T2VMS1-F1
#
_cell.length_a   1.000
_cell.length_b   1.000
_cell.length_c   1.000
_cell.angle_alpha   90.00
_cell.angle_beta   90.00
_cell.angle_gamma   90.00
#
_symmetry.space_group_name_H-M   'P 1'
#
loop_
_entity.id
_entity.type
_entity.pdbx_description
1 polymer ?
#
loop_
_entity_poly.entity_id
_entity_poly.type
_entity_poly.pdbx_seq_one_letter_code
_entity_poly.pdbx_strand_id
1 'polypeptide(L)'
;MTYQEAVDWLYSAVPNFQRDGGSKNYKIGLENPKELWSYLEWPGSSISTVHIAGTNGKGSSAHLLASGMKEMGLRVGVFSSPHL
;
A
#
# COMPACT_ATOMS: atom_id res chain seq x y z
N MET A 1 10.16 9.15 -17.21
CA MET A 1 9.09 8.17 -17.01
C MET A 1 7.78 8.93 -16.90
N THR A 2 6.83 8.68 -17.79
CA THR A 2 5.45 9.18 -17.69
C THR A 2 4.65 8.35 -16.68
N TYR A 3 3.46 8.81 -16.30
CA TYR A 3 2.56 8.04 -15.44
C TYR A 3 2.28 6.64 -16.01
N GLN A 4 1.97 6.57 -17.32
CA GLN A 4 1.65 5.31 -17.96
C GLN A 4 2.86 4.37 -18.00
N GLU A 5 4.05 4.89 -18.32
CA GLU A 5 5.29 4.10 -18.29
C GLU A 5 5.57 3.54 -16.89
N ALA A 6 5.29 4.31 -15.82
CA ALA A 6 5.46 3.87 -14.45
C ALA A 6 4.49 2.74 -14.08
N VAL A 7 3.23 2.89 -14.47
CA VAL A 7 2.18 1.88 -14.25
C VAL A 7 2.50 0.59 -14.99
N ASP A 8 2.88 0.69 -16.27
CA ASP A 8 3.22 -0.47 -17.10
C ASP A 8 4.46 -1.18 -16.55
N TRP A 9 5.48 -0.41 -16.15
CA TRP A 9 6.67 -0.96 -15.50
C TRP A 9 6.29 -1.71 -14.22
N LEU A 10 5.48 -1.11 -13.32
CA LEU A 10 5.03 -1.76 -12.09
C LEU A 10 4.30 -3.08 -12.36
N TYR A 11 3.39 -3.12 -13.34
CA TYR A 11 2.68 -4.35 -13.68
C TYR A 11 3.55 -5.43 -14.33
N SER A 12 4.70 -5.05 -14.89
CA SER A 12 5.68 -5.99 -15.47
C SER A 12 6.74 -6.45 -14.46
N ALA A 13 7.07 -5.61 -13.48
CA ALA A 13 8.21 -5.80 -12.59
C ALA A 13 7.95 -6.77 -11.42
N VAL A 14 6.69 -6.93 -11.02
CA VAL A 14 6.31 -7.86 -9.93
C VAL A 14 5.62 -9.10 -10.46
N PRO A 15 5.96 -10.31 -9.95
CA PRO A 15 5.18 -11.51 -10.19
C PRO A 15 3.74 -11.26 -9.80
N ASN A 16 2.85 -11.19 -10.79
CA ASN A 16 1.47 -10.83 -10.55
C ASN A 16 0.71 -12.10 -10.15
N PHE A 17 0.40 -12.21 -8.85
CA PHE A 17 -0.38 -13.33 -8.31
C PHE A 17 -1.72 -13.52 -9.04
N GLN A 18 -2.34 -12.43 -9.52
CA GLN A 18 -3.59 -12.48 -10.28
C GLN A 18 -3.41 -12.97 -11.72
N ARG A 19 -2.21 -12.82 -12.32
CA ARG A 19 -1.93 -13.33 -13.68
C ARG A 19 -1.45 -14.78 -13.67
N ASP A 20 -0.58 -15.15 -12.74
CA ASP A 20 0.14 -16.44 -12.77
C ASP A 20 -0.32 -17.44 -11.71
N GLY A 21 -1.38 -17.12 -10.95
CA GLY A 21 -1.97 -17.98 -9.92
C GLY A 21 -1.03 -18.31 -8.75
N GLY A 22 0.02 -17.51 -8.55
CA GLY A 22 1.03 -17.74 -7.51
C GLY A 22 2.01 -18.89 -7.80
N SER A 23 2.02 -19.44 -9.02
CA SER A 23 2.80 -20.64 -9.38
C SER A 23 4.31 -20.42 -9.51
N LYS A 24 4.77 -19.18 -9.72
CA LYS A 24 6.20 -18.83 -9.79
C LYS A 24 6.64 -18.08 -8.55
N ASN A 25 7.37 -18.77 -7.66
CA ASN A 25 8.23 -18.17 -6.63
C ASN A 25 7.61 -17.07 -5.75
N TYR A 26 6.31 -17.15 -5.43
CA TYR A 26 5.69 -16.26 -4.46
C TYR A 26 6.25 -16.59 -3.06
N LYS A 27 7.18 -15.77 -2.58
CA LYS A 27 7.72 -15.88 -1.22
C LYS A 27 6.77 -15.20 -0.25
N ILE A 28 6.18 -15.99 0.63
CA ILE A 28 5.37 -15.50 1.75
C ILE A 28 6.35 -15.01 2.83
N GLY A 29 6.15 -13.78 3.29
CA GLY A 29 6.95 -13.21 4.37
C GLY A 29 7.12 -11.70 4.25
N LEU A 30 7.82 -11.10 5.21
CA LEU A 30 8.06 -9.66 5.28
C LEU A 30 9.53 -9.30 5.03
N GLU A 31 10.36 -10.26 4.67
CA GLU A 31 11.81 -10.10 4.52
C GLU A 31 12.12 -9.12 3.38
N ASN A 32 11.64 -9.38 2.16
CA ASN A 32 11.88 -8.49 1.02
C ASN A 32 11.29 -7.08 1.23
N PRO A 33 10.03 -6.91 1.72
CA PRO A 33 9.52 -5.59 2.07
C PRO A 33 10.36 -4.87 3.11
N LYS A 34 10.85 -5.55 4.15
CA LYS A 34 11.71 -4.96 5.19
C LYS A 34 13.08 -4.55 4.65
N GLU A 35 13.67 -5.34 3.75
CA GLU A 35 14.93 -4.99 3.08
C GLU A 35 14.75 -3.73 2.23
N LEU A 36 13.69 -3.67 1.42
CA LEU A 36 13.37 -2.47 0.63
C LEU A 36 13.14 -1.24 1.53
N TRP A 37 12.39 -1.41 2.61
CA TRP A 37 12.11 -0.32 3.55
C TRP A 37 13.37 0.18 4.26
N SER A 38 14.31 -0.73 4.56
CA SER A 38 15.61 -0.41 5.12
C SER A 38 16.50 0.31 4.11
N TYR A 39 16.50 -0.12 2.85
CA TYR A 39 17.20 0.56 1.75
C TYR A 39 16.69 1.99 1.53
N LEU A 40 15.40 2.24 1.75
CA LEU A 40 14.79 3.56 1.69
C LEU A 40 14.95 4.39 2.99
N GLU A 41 15.75 3.92 3.94
CA GLU A 41 16.01 4.60 5.22
C GLU A 41 14.74 4.83 6.07
N TRP A 42 13.80 3.88 6.07
CA TRP A 42 12.59 3.91 6.91
C TRP A 42 11.75 5.19 6.77
N PRO A 43 11.27 5.55 5.57
CA PRO A 43 10.66 6.86 5.29
C PRO A 43 9.33 7.08 6.02
N GLY A 44 8.65 5.99 6.44
CA GLY A 44 7.40 6.06 7.20
C GLY A 44 7.57 6.18 8.71
N SER A 45 8.80 6.15 9.24
CA SER A 45 9.05 6.12 10.69
C SER A 45 8.60 7.37 11.43
N SER A 46 8.55 8.52 10.74
CA SER A 46 8.06 9.79 11.29
C SER A 46 6.56 10.04 11.06
N ILE A 47 5.85 9.11 10.40
CA ILE A 47 4.44 9.30 10.04
C ILE A 47 3.56 8.54 11.04
N SER A 48 2.81 9.29 11.86
CA SER A 48 1.78 8.72 12.71
C SER A 48 0.77 7.94 11.87
N THR A 49 0.69 6.63 12.12
CA THR A 49 -0.03 5.69 11.24
C THR A 49 -1.12 4.95 12.00
N VAL A 50 -2.32 4.91 11.41
CA VAL A 50 -3.41 4.01 11.84
C VAL A 50 -3.48 2.84 10.86
N HIS A 51 -3.30 1.61 11.36
CA HIS A 51 -3.36 0.41 10.54
C HIS A 51 -4.74 -0.28 10.71
N ILE A 52 -5.48 -0.42 9.61
CA ILE A 52 -6.83 -0.99 9.60
C ILE A 52 -6.82 -2.33 8.85
N ALA A 53 -7.13 -3.41 9.57
CA ALA A 53 -7.27 -4.76 9.02
C ALA A 53 -8.71 -5.28 9.17
N GLY A 54 -9.08 -6.30 8.39
CA GLY A 54 -10.40 -6.94 8.44
C GLY A 54 -10.86 -7.47 7.08
N THR A 55 -11.86 -8.34 7.06
CA THR A 55 -12.39 -8.90 5.80
C THR A 55 -13.15 -7.82 5.03
N ASN A 56 -14.07 -7.12 5.70
CA ASN A 56 -14.93 -6.09 5.11
C ASN A 56 -14.78 -4.75 5.84
N GLY A 57 -15.21 -3.66 5.20
CA GLY A 57 -15.31 -2.35 5.84
C GLY A 57 -14.02 -1.55 5.99
N LYS A 58 -12.83 -2.14 5.73
CA LYS A 58 -11.52 -1.45 5.84
C LYS A 58 -11.48 -0.09 5.13
N GLY A 59 -11.91 -0.06 3.86
CA GLY A 59 -11.93 1.16 3.06
C GLY A 59 -12.88 2.20 3.65
N SER A 60 -14.12 1.80 3.95
CA SER A 60 -15.12 2.68 4.57
C SER A 60 -14.66 3.25 5.91
N SER A 61 -14.07 2.41 6.78
CA SER A 61 -13.51 2.84 8.06
C SER A 61 -12.32 3.79 7.89
N ALA A 62 -11.41 3.51 6.95
CA ALA A 62 -10.27 4.38 6.64
C ALA A 62 -10.73 5.76 6.18
N HIS A 63 -11.73 5.82 5.30
CA HIS A 63 -12.27 7.07 4.81
C HIS A 63 -13.05 7.84 5.89
N LEU A 64 -13.81 7.15 6.75
CA LEU A 64 -14.51 7.77 7.86
C LEU A 64 -13.53 8.44 8.84
N LEU A 65 -12.47 7.71 9.24
CA LEU A 65 -11.43 8.25 10.12
C LEU A 65 -10.69 9.42 9.48
N ALA A 66 -10.31 9.27 8.21
CA ALA A 66 -9.62 10.35 7.49
C ALA A 66 -10.48 11.61 7.35
N SER A 67 -11.78 11.47 7.14
CA SER A 67 -12.71 12.61 7.11
C SER A 67 -12.77 13.33 8.45
N GLY A 68 -12.94 12.59 9.55
CA GLY A 68 -12.96 13.18 10.89
C GLY A 68 -11.63 13.87 11.26
N MET A 69 -10.51 13.23 10.97
CA MET A 69 -9.18 13.82 11.23
C MET A 69 -8.90 15.07 10.37
N LYS A 70 -9.37 15.09 9.11
CA LYS A 70 -9.29 16.28 8.26
C LYS A 70 -10.12 17.44 8.82
N GLU A 71 -11.32 17.16 9.33
CA GLU A 71 -12.18 18.17 9.98
C GLU A 71 -11.51 18.77 11.23
N MET A 72 -10.69 17.98 11.93
CA MET A 72 -9.88 18.45 13.05
C MET A 72 -8.63 19.25 12.62
N GLY A 73 -8.47 19.54 11.32
CA GLY A 73 -7.35 20.32 10.77
C GLY A 73 -6.06 19.52 10.55
N LEU A 74 -6.10 18.18 10.62
CA LEU A 74 -4.91 17.35 10.40
C LEU A 74 -4.62 17.12 8.92
N ARG A 75 -3.33 17.03 8.56
CA ARG A 75 -2.90 16.56 7.23
C ARG A 75 -2.95 15.03 7.20
N VAL A 76 -3.91 14.48 6.46
CA VAL A 76 -4.18 13.04 6.44
C VAL A 76 -4.09 12.46 5.02
N GLY A 77 -3.34 11.37 4.88
CA GLY A 77 -3.34 10.50 3.70
C GLY A 77 -4.07 9.19 3.96
N VAL A 78 -4.63 8.59 2.90
CA VAL A 78 -5.27 7.26 2.95
C VAL A 78 -4.59 6.37 1.92
N PHE A 79 -4.12 5.20 2.36
CA PHE A 79 -3.64 4.14 1.49
C PHE A 79 -4.69 3.00 1.51
N SER A 80 -5.37 2.79 0.39
CA SER A 80 -6.44 1.80 0.25
C SER A 80 -6.29 1.00 -1.05
N SER A 81 -6.86 -0.21 -1.07
CA SER A 81 -6.83 -1.12 -2.21
C SER A 81 -8.12 -1.97 -2.28
N PRO A 82 -8.57 -2.42 -3.47
CA PRO A 82 -8.05 -2.04 -4.80
C PRO A 82 -8.48 -0.61 -5.19
N HIS A 83 -7.92 -0.09 -6.29
CA HIS A 83 -8.43 1.13 -6.94
C HIS A 83 -9.69 0.79 -7.77
N LEU A 84 -10.55 1.79 -8.00
CA LEU A 84 -11.69 1.72 -8.91
C LEU A 84 -11.35 2.35 -10.27
#